data_AF-A0A2R4JX01-F1
#
_entry.id   AF-A0A2R4JX01-F1
#
_cell.length_a   1.000
_cell.length_b   1.000
_cell.length_c   1.000
_cell.angle_alpha   90.00
_cell.angle_beta   90.00
_cell.angle_gamma   90.00
#
_symmetry.space_group_name_H-M   'P 1'
#
loop_
_entity.id
_entity.type
_entity.pdbx_description
1 polymer ?
#
loop_
_entity_poly.entity_id
_entity_poly.type
_entity_poly.pdbx_seq_one_letter_code
_entity_poly.pdbx_strand_id
1 'polypeptide(L)'
;MAADQENTPEARRATALAPLPDHRNVDTPWWQELWRRHAHITTPLRERGLECDIEFGLSAYIVRVSLPDGSCLIIGPPQEPPSDRPPGHPEGWIATREHPDDTSLSEVLYDSAPSDDPGAPQRPEARHGGSAQPLIEAIDHRLDQLGLLPTPSSPTARTPVSAAEPALRTPEPADVSGNADRTFVYGDVLLALTDRLNATESPADAAALLHQILDPTSGLLERLSEFFEAAAEKARESEQDDGFDLHYDLQDAAATLRSLGEDLHTAVDRMRALAPARRTTRAGLPPGPSPGPPTATIPVPGRTR
;
A
#
# COMPACT_ATOMS: atom_id res chain seq x y z
N MET A 1 0.00 61.24 -26.41
CA MET A 1 0.41 60.05 -27.20
C MET A 1 1.36 59.27 -26.30
N ALA A 2 0.91 58.29 -25.52
CA ALA A 2 0.32 56.98 -25.85
C ALA A 2 1.35 55.96 -26.36
N ALA A 3 1.45 54.84 -25.64
CA ALA A 3 2.08 53.52 -25.87
C ALA A 3 3.13 53.22 -24.76
N ASP A 4 2.89 52.45 -23.68
CA ASP A 4 2.20 51.15 -23.45
C ASP A 4 3.13 49.93 -23.66
N GLN A 5 3.11 49.02 -22.66
CA GLN A 5 3.70 47.66 -22.56
C GLN A 5 5.24 47.52 -22.57
N GLU A 6 5.87 46.69 -21.73
CA GLU A 6 5.42 45.42 -21.17
C GLU A 6 5.59 45.33 -19.65
N ASN A 7 4.45 45.06 -19.02
CA ASN A 7 4.29 44.69 -17.64
C ASN A 7 4.54 43.18 -17.57
N THR A 8 5.75 42.73 -17.19
CA THR A 8 6.06 41.30 -17.02
C THR A 8 5.33 40.77 -15.78
N PRO A 9 4.35 39.85 -15.91
CA PRO A 9 3.60 39.32 -14.78
C PRO A 9 4.20 37.99 -14.31
N GLU A 10 5.51 37.93 -14.08
CA GLU A 10 6.20 36.71 -13.59
C GLU A 10 6.59 36.77 -12.11
N ALA A 11 6.22 37.83 -11.40
CA ALA A 11 6.16 37.81 -9.93
C ALA A 11 4.83 37.17 -9.44
N ARG A 12 4.37 36.10 -10.09
CA ARG A 12 3.33 35.23 -9.51
C ARG A 12 3.96 34.52 -8.33
N ARG A 13 3.76 35.12 -7.16
CA ARG A 13 3.76 34.53 -5.81
C ARG A 13 4.26 33.09 -5.82
N ALA A 14 5.49 32.87 -5.37
CA ALA A 14 5.87 31.58 -4.84
C ALA A 14 4.93 31.32 -3.65
N THR A 15 3.82 30.65 -3.92
CA THR A 15 2.89 30.18 -2.89
C THR A 15 3.73 29.28 -2.00
N ALA A 16 3.91 29.69 -0.75
CA ALA A 16 4.59 28.85 0.23
C ALA A 16 3.74 27.59 0.37
N LEU A 17 4.20 26.48 -0.21
CA LEU A 17 3.60 25.18 0.00
C LEU A 17 3.60 24.93 1.51
N ALA A 18 2.50 24.42 2.05
CA ALA A 18 2.48 23.87 3.41
C ALA A 18 3.67 22.91 3.58
N PRO A 19 4.32 22.82 4.75
CA PRO A 19 5.47 21.96 4.95
C PRO A 19 5.18 20.49 4.58
N LEU A 20 6.23 19.70 4.37
CA LEU A 20 6.05 18.25 4.36
C LEU A 20 5.54 17.82 5.74
N PRO A 21 4.73 16.75 5.83
CA PRO A 21 4.23 16.25 7.09
C PRO A 21 5.40 15.87 8.00
N ASP A 22 5.19 16.02 9.31
CA ASP A 22 6.07 15.44 10.32
C ASP A 22 5.81 13.93 10.38
N HIS A 23 6.30 13.22 9.37
CA HIS A 23 6.12 11.79 9.21
C HIS A 23 7.44 11.08 9.45
N ARG A 24 7.45 10.05 10.31
CA ARG A 24 8.65 9.29 10.71
C ARG A 24 9.48 8.73 9.55
N ASN A 25 8.85 8.57 8.37
CA ASN A 25 9.48 8.04 7.16
C ASN A 25 9.77 9.10 6.09
N VAL A 26 9.62 10.40 6.37
CA VAL A 26 9.72 11.50 5.37
C VAL A 26 11.04 11.49 4.58
N ASP A 27 12.13 11.08 5.21
CA ASP A 27 13.47 10.99 4.61
C ASP A 27 13.75 9.66 3.90
N THR A 28 12.82 8.71 3.92
CA THR A 28 13.02 7.39 3.31
C THR A 28 12.73 7.41 1.80
N PRO A 29 13.53 6.73 0.96
CA PRO A 29 13.33 6.73 -0.49
C PRO A 29 11.96 6.20 -0.95
N TRP A 30 11.41 5.20 -0.25
CA TRP A 30 10.11 4.63 -0.60
C TRP A 30 8.96 5.60 -0.29
N TRP A 31 9.03 6.34 0.83
CA TRP A 31 8.01 7.31 1.17
C TRP A 31 8.07 8.52 0.24
N GLN A 32 9.28 8.96 -0.14
CA GLN A 32 9.45 10.01 -1.16
C GLN A 32 8.89 9.60 -2.53
N GLU A 33 9.10 8.35 -2.94
CA GLU A 33 8.50 7.80 -4.16
C GLU A 33 6.97 7.71 -4.06
N LEU A 34 6.45 7.26 -2.91
CA LEU A 34 5.02 7.24 -2.62
C LEU A 34 4.42 8.65 -2.68
N TRP A 35 5.10 9.62 -2.06
CA TRP A 35 4.74 11.03 -2.09
C TRP A 35 4.75 11.59 -3.52
N ARG A 36 5.78 11.27 -4.31
CA ARG A 36 5.88 11.63 -5.73
C ARG A 36 4.70 11.08 -6.53
N ARG A 37 4.26 9.85 -6.26
CA ARG A 37 3.09 9.26 -6.91
C ARG A 37 1.80 9.98 -6.54
N HIS A 38 1.66 10.47 -5.31
CA HIS A 38 0.48 11.22 -4.84
C HIS A 38 0.59 12.74 -5.05
N ALA A 39 1.66 13.23 -5.69
CA ALA A 39 1.93 14.66 -5.88
C ALA A 39 0.80 15.41 -6.58
N HIS A 40 0.06 14.74 -7.47
CA HIS A 40 -1.09 15.28 -8.18
C HIS A 40 -2.31 15.56 -7.27
N ILE A 41 -2.31 15.06 -6.03
CA ILE A 41 -3.29 15.37 -4.97
C ILE A 41 -2.64 16.21 -3.87
N THR A 42 -1.47 15.80 -3.37
CA THR A 42 -0.84 16.48 -2.22
C THR A 42 -0.33 17.88 -2.57
N THR A 43 0.16 18.11 -3.78
CA THR A 43 0.65 19.44 -4.21
C THR A 43 -0.47 20.48 -4.21
N PRO A 44 -1.60 20.30 -4.93
CA PRO A 44 -2.65 21.31 -4.93
C PRO A 44 -3.24 21.57 -3.54
N LEU A 45 -3.37 20.55 -2.68
CA LEU A 45 -3.86 20.75 -1.31
C LEU A 45 -2.85 21.58 -0.47
N ARG A 46 -1.55 21.29 -0.59
CA ARG A 46 -0.50 22.06 0.09
C ARG A 46 -0.36 23.49 -0.41
N GLU A 47 -0.67 23.76 -1.68
CA GLU A 47 -0.75 25.13 -2.22
C GLU A 47 -1.84 25.97 -1.52
N ARG A 48 -2.85 25.32 -0.91
CA ARG A 48 -3.90 25.96 -0.11
C ARG A 48 -3.52 26.12 1.35
N GLY A 49 -2.30 25.74 1.74
CA GLY A 49 -1.85 25.79 3.12
C GLY A 49 -2.35 24.62 3.97
N LEU A 50 -2.89 23.57 3.36
CA LEU A 50 -3.35 22.37 4.06
C LEU A 50 -2.18 21.40 4.26
N GLU A 51 -2.03 20.90 5.48
CA GLU A 51 -1.05 19.87 5.81
C GLU A 51 -1.57 18.52 5.34
N CYS A 52 -0.78 17.82 4.53
CA CYS A 52 -1.12 16.51 3.99
C CYS A 52 -0.11 15.48 4.46
N ASP A 53 -0.61 14.30 4.81
CA ASP A 53 0.19 13.11 5.06
C ASP A 53 -0.31 11.95 4.20
N ILE A 54 0.55 10.94 4.00
CA ILE A 54 0.19 9.70 3.34
C ILE A 54 0.38 8.57 4.33
N GLU A 55 -0.74 7.97 4.71
CA GLU A 55 -0.81 6.89 5.67
C GLU A 55 -1.35 5.63 4.98
N PHE A 56 -1.03 4.45 5.53
CA PHE A 56 -1.66 3.22 5.10
C PHE A 56 -2.96 3.04 5.91
N GLY A 57 -4.11 3.16 5.24
CA GLY A 57 -5.42 2.94 5.85
C GLY A 57 -5.77 1.46 5.95
N LEU A 58 -7.06 1.14 5.97
CA LEU A 58 -7.54 -0.24 6.15
C LEU A 58 -7.07 -1.20 5.05
N SER A 59 -6.97 -0.74 3.80
CA SER A 59 -6.58 -1.59 2.67
C SER A 59 -5.66 -0.93 1.64
N ALA A 60 -5.45 0.39 1.74
CA ALA A 60 -4.70 1.15 0.75
C ALA A 60 -4.06 2.40 1.35
N TYR A 61 -3.10 2.97 0.61
CA TYR A 61 -2.54 4.27 0.95
C TYR A 61 -3.59 5.36 0.73
N ILE A 62 -3.79 6.19 1.75
CA ILE A 62 -4.71 7.32 1.78
C ILE A 62 -3.94 8.61 2.00
N VAL A 63 -4.44 9.70 1.44
CA VAL A 63 -3.98 11.04 1.78
C VAL A 63 -4.85 11.56 2.91
N ARG A 64 -4.25 11.83 4.07
CA ARG A 64 -4.90 12.44 5.22
C ARG A 64 -4.55 13.92 5.27
N VAL A 65 -5.55 14.76 5.51
CA VAL A 65 -5.39 16.22 5.51
C VAL A 65 -6.00 16.80 6.76
N SER A 66 -5.21 17.54 7.52
CA SER A 66 -5.67 18.23 8.72
C SER A 66 -6.40 19.52 8.33
N LEU A 67 -7.63 19.70 8.82
CA LEU A 67 -8.43 20.90 8.58
C LEU A 67 -8.39 21.85 9.81
N PRO A 68 -8.57 23.17 9.63
CA PRO A 68 -8.44 24.15 10.72
C PRO A 68 -9.43 24.01 11.88
N ASP A 69 -10.53 23.29 11.67
CA ASP A 69 -11.57 23.04 12.65
C ASP A 69 -11.35 21.77 13.48
N GLY A 70 -10.21 21.09 13.30
CA GLY A 70 -9.89 19.84 13.99
C GLY A 70 -10.42 18.58 13.29
N SER A 71 -11.23 18.74 12.22
CA SER A 71 -11.62 17.61 11.37
C SER A 71 -10.47 17.20 10.45
N CYS A 72 -10.55 16.00 9.88
CA CYS A 72 -9.62 15.54 8.85
C CYS A 72 -10.36 15.14 7.58
N LEU A 73 -9.73 15.41 6.44
CA LEU A 73 -10.16 14.92 5.14
C LEU A 73 -9.32 13.69 4.79
N ILE A 74 -10.00 12.60 4.44
CA ILE A 74 -9.43 11.33 4.03
C ILE A 74 -9.70 11.16 2.54
N ILE A 75 -8.66 11.01 1.73
CA ILE A 75 -8.75 10.81 0.28
C ILE A 75 -8.09 9.47 -0.04
N GLY A 76 -8.85 8.54 -0.59
CA GLY A 76 -8.37 7.19 -0.86
C GLY A 76 -8.99 6.57 -2.11
N PRO A 77 -8.42 5.43 -2.57
CA PRO A 77 -9.07 4.62 -3.59
C PRO A 77 -10.33 3.94 -3.03
N PRO A 78 -11.18 3.37 -3.91
CA PRO A 78 -12.28 2.50 -3.50
C PRO A 78 -11.76 1.37 -2.60
N GLN A 79 -12.48 1.09 -1.52
CA GLN A 79 -12.12 0.05 -0.56
C GLN A 79 -12.72 -1.32 -0.92
N GLU A 80 -13.88 -1.33 -1.57
CA GLU A 80 -14.58 -2.54 -1.98
C GLU A 80 -15.13 -2.37 -3.42
N PRO A 81 -14.57 -3.08 -4.41
CA PRO A 81 -13.35 -3.88 -4.33
C PRO A 81 -12.10 -2.99 -4.10
N PRO A 82 -11.05 -3.51 -3.45
CA PRO A 82 -9.76 -2.82 -3.38
C PRO A 82 -9.22 -2.55 -4.79
N SER A 83 -8.57 -1.41 -4.98
CA SER A 83 -7.94 -1.09 -6.26
C SER A 83 -6.77 -2.03 -6.56
N ASP A 84 -6.80 -2.70 -7.72
CA ASP A 84 -5.67 -3.47 -8.25
C ASP A 84 -4.56 -2.58 -8.83
N ARG A 85 -4.73 -1.25 -8.80
CA ARG A 85 -3.78 -0.30 -9.40
C ARG A 85 -2.69 0.12 -8.42
N PRO A 86 -1.52 0.56 -8.93
CA PRO A 86 -0.46 1.08 -8.08
C PRO A 86 -0.93 2.27 -7.22
N PRO A 87 -0.38 2.44 -6.00
CA PRO A 87 -0.70 3.58 -5.14
C PRO A 87 -0.55 4.92 -5.85
N GLY A 88 -1.52 5.81 -5.64
CA GLY A 88 -1.60 7.12 -6.27
C GLY A 88 -2.26 7.13 -7.65
N HIS A 89 -2.61 6.00 -8.28
CA HIS A 89 -3.25 5.99 -9.60
C HIS A 89 -4.46 5.04 -9.68
N PRO A 90 -5.45 5.16 -8.78
CA PRO A 90 -6.61 4.27 -8.77
C PRO A 90 -7.56 4.50 -9.95
N GLU A 91 -8.56 3.63 -10.06
CA GLU A 91 -9.68 3.75 -11.00
C GLU A 91 -10.67 4.85 -10.65
N GLY A 92 -10.73 5.24 -9.37
CA GLY A 92 -11.55 6.31 -8.83
C GLY A 92 -11.00 6.83 -7.50
N TRP A 93 -11.56 7.92 -7.02
CA TRP A 93 -11.21 8.52 -5.74
C TRP A 93 -12.46 8.70 -4.88
N ILE A 94 -12.32 8.45 -3.59
CA ILE A 94 -13.31 8.75 -2.57
C ILE A 94 -12.67 9.75 -1.60
N ALA A 95 -13.37 10.84 -1.32
CA ALA A 95 -12.96 11.84 -0.34
C ALA A 95 -14.04 12.01 0.72
N THR A 96 -13.66 11.77 1.97
CA THR A 96 -14.56 11.83 3.13
C THR A 96 -13.98 12.75 4.17
N ARG A 97 -14.81 13.65 4.72
CA ARG A 97 -14.46 14.46 5.88
C ARG A 97 -15.00 13.80 7.14
N GLU A 98 -14.14 13.67 8.13
CA GLU A 98 -14.41 13.01 9.39
C GLU A 98 -13.85 13.81 10.56
N HIS A 99 -14.39 13.62 11.77
CA HIS A 99 -13.85 14.24 12.98
C HIS A 99 -13.50 13.16 14.01
N PRO A 100 -12.27 13.13 14.54
CA PRO A 100 -11.84 12.06 15.44
C PRO A 100 -12.70 11.96 16.71
N ASP A 101 -13.12 13.11 17.25
CA ASP A 101 -13.97 13.16 18.46
C ASP A 101 -15.48 13.14 18.16
N ASP A 102 -15.90 13.22 16.90
CA ASP A 102 -17.31 13.26 16.52
C ASP A 102 -17.60 12.24 15.43
N THR A 103 -17.93 11.02 15.87
CA THR A 103 -18.30 9.90 14.99
C THR A 103 -19.58 10.14 14.19
N SER A 104 -20.36 11.19 14.49
CA SER A 104 -21.53 11.57 13.71
C SER A 104 -21.18 12.43 12.49
N LEU A 105 -19.99 13.02 12.48
CA LEU A 105 -19.45 13.78 11.36
C LEU A 105 -18.68 12.82 10.44
N SER A 106 -19.39 12.19 9.52
CA SER A 106 -18.82 11.50 8.36
C SER A 106 -19.56 12.00 7.11
N GLU A 107 -18.86 12.76 6.28
CA GLU A 107 -19.42 13.39 5.09
C GLU A 107 -18.61 13.03 3.85
N VAL A 108 -19.24 12.38 2.87
CA VAL A 108 -18.62 12.12 1.57
C VAL A 108 -18.65 13.40 0.73
N LEU A 109 -17.49 13.96 0.43
CA LEU A 109 -17.33 15.18 -0.36
C LEU A 109 -17.24 14.91 -1.87
N TYR A 110 -16.68 13.76 -2.23
CA TYR A 110 -16.46 13.37 -3.61
C TYR A 110 -16.34 11.85 -3.73
N ASP A 111 -16.94 11.27 -4.76
CA ASP A 111 -16.84 9.84 -5.02
C ASP A 111 -16.93 9.53 -6.52
N SER A 112 -15.78 9.33 -7.15
CA SER A 112 -15.66 8.88 -8.54
C SER A 112 -15.42 7.37 -8.67
N ALA A 113 -15.65 6.59 -7.61
CA ALA A 113 -15.47 5.15 -7.65
C ALA A 113 -16.43 4.52 -8.68
N PRO A 114 -15.95 3.56 -9.50
CA PRO A 114 -16.83 2.79 -10.36
C PRO A 114 -17.83 2.01 -9.51
N SER A 115 -19.08 1.96 -9.96
CA SER A 115 -20.12 1.14 -9.32
C SER A 115 -20.17 -0.23 -10.01
N ASP A 116 -20.05 -1.29 -9.22
CA ASP A 116 -20.23 -2.67 -9.70
C ASP A 116 -21.71 -3.07 -9.80
N ASP A 117 -22.62 -2.25 -9.25
CA ASP A 117 -24.07 -2.46 -9.39
C ASP A 117 -24.58 -1.88 -10.74
N PRO A 118 -25.02 -2.73 -11.69
CA PRO A 118 -25.57 -2.28 -12.97
C PRO A 118 -26.92 -1.57 -12.86
N GLY A 119 -27.59 -1.64 -11.70
CA GLY A 119 -28.85 -0.96 -11.42
C GLY A 119 -28.72 0.37 -10.68
N ALA A 120 -27.52 0.70 -10.17
CA ALA A 120 -27.30 1.92 -9.41
C ALA A 120 -27.36 3.16 -10.31
N PRO A 121 -27.99 4.26 -9.87
CA PRO A 121 -27.96 5.51 -10.61
C PRO A 121 -26.51 5.99 -10.76
N GLN A 122 -26.10 6.27 -11.99
CA GLN A 122 -24.74 6.68 -12.28
C GLN A 122 -24.45 8.04 -11.64
N ARG A 123 -23.48 8.06 -10.73
CA ARG A 123 -23.03 9.28 -10.08
C ARG A 123 -22.35 10.21 -11.09
N PRO A 124 -22.59 11.52 -11.07
CA PRO A 124 -21.95 12.47 -11.98
C PRO A 124 -20.42 12.38 -11.95
N GLU A 125 -19.84 12.10 -10.79
CA GLU A 125 -18.40 12.05 -10.53
C GLU A 125 -17.75 10.79 -11.10
N ALA A 126 -18.50 9.69 -11.29
CA ALA A 126 -17.98 8.42 -11.79
C ALA A 126 -17.33 8.55 -13.18
N ARG A 127 -17.76 9.52 -13.99
CA ARG A 127 -17.17 9.81 -15.31
C ARG A 127 -15.73 10.34 -15.23
N HIS A 128 -15.31 10.84 -14.07
CA HIS A 128 -13.98 11.42 -13.87
C HIS A 128 -12.92 10.36 -13.53
N GLY A 129 -13.34 9.17 -13.06
CA GLY A 129 -12.44 8.08 -12.64
C GLY A 129 -11.32 8.56 -11.70
N GLY A 130 -10.11 8.07 -11.91
CA GLY A 130 -8.91 8.42 -11.12
C GLY A 130 -8.33 9.81 -11.36
N SER A 131 -9.03 10.72 -12.06
CA SER A 131 -8.56 12.09 -12.25
C SER A 131 -8.64 12.89 -10.94
N ALA A 132 -7.53 13.50 -10.53
CA ALA A 132 -7.48 14.32 -9.33
C ALA A 132 -8.07 15.73 -9.51
N GLN A 133 -8.12 16.27 -10.74
CA GLN A 133 -8.56 17.66 -10.93
C GLN A 133 -10.01 17.89 -10.44
N PRO A 134 -11.02 17.08 -10.83
CA PRO A 134 -12.39 17.30 -10.38
C PRO A 134 -12.58 17.01 -8.88
N LEU A 135 -11.75 16.13 -8.32
CA LEU A 135 -11.67 15.85 -6.89
C LEU A 135 -11.21 17.11 -6.13
N ILE A 136 -10.12 17.74 -6.56
CA ILE A 136 -9.60 18.96 -5.92
C ILE A 136 -10.62 20.10 -6.03
N GLU A 137 -11.27 20.25 -7.20
CA GLU A 137 -12.33 21.26 -7.39
C GLU A 137 -13.52 21.05 -6.44
N ALA A 138 -13.94 19.79 -6.20
CA ALA A 138 -15.01 19.46 -5.27
C ALA A 138 -14.62 19.74 -3.80
N ILE A 139 -13.39 19.36 -3.42
CA ILE A 139 -12.84 19.66 -2.09
C ILE A 139 -12.81 21.18 -1.87
N ASP A 140 -12.30 21.95 -2.82
CA ASP A 140 -12.24 23.41 -2.71
C ASP A 140 -13.59 24.05 -2.51
N HIS A 141 -14.54 23.69 -3.37
CA HIS A 141 -15.89 24.22 -3.28
C HIS A 141 -16.52 23.91 -1.92
N ARG A 142 -16.28 22.72 -1.37
CA ARG A 142 -16.82 22.36 -0.05
C ARG A 142 -16.10 23.08 1.09
N LEU A 143 -14.77 23.13 1.08
CA LEU A 143 -14.00 23.81 2.12
C LEU A 143 -14.26 25.32 2.12
N ASP A 144 -14.51 25.93 0.96
CA ASP A 144 -14.92 27.34 0.85
C ASP A 144 -16.30 27.56 1.47
N GLN A 145 -17.29 26.71 1.19
CA GLN A 145 -18.61 26.76 1.82
C GLN A 145 -18.57 26.66 3.34
N LEU A 146 -17.62 25.89 3.87
CA LEU A 146 -17.42 25.71 5.31
C LEU A 146 -16.50 26.79 5.91
N GLY A 147 -15.86 27.64 5.10
CA GLY A 147 -14.88 28.64 5.55
C GLY A 147 -13.59 28.02 6.11
N LEU A 148 -13.23 26.81 5.65
CA LEU A 148 -12.10 26.02 6.15
C LEU A 148 -10.84 26.15 5.30
N LEU A 149 -10.88 26.91 4.21
CA LEU A 149 -9.67 27.21 3.47
C LEU A 149 -8.80 28.17 4.28
N PRO A 150 -7.51 27.86 4.51
CA PRO A 150 -6.59 28.76 5.18
C PRO A 150 -6.57 30.11 4.46
N THR A 151 -6.98 31.18 5.15
CA THR A 151 -6.81 32.52 4.61
C THR A 151 -5.32 32.82 4.60
N PRO A 152 -4.78 33.46 3.53
CA PRO A 152 -3.39 33.87 3.51
C PRO A 152 -3.19 34.84 4.67
N SER A 153 -2.52 34.37 5.72
CA SER A 153 -2.18 35.20 6.86
C SER A 153 -1.30 36.32 6.31
N SER A 154 -1.80 37.55 6.36
CA SER A 154 -0.95 38.72 6.20
C SER A 154 0.20 38.58 7.22
N PRO A 155 1.46 38.85 6.85
CA PRO A 155 2.59 38.68 7.75
C PRO A 155 2.51 39.76 8.84
N THR A 156 1.70 39.52 9.86
CA THR A 156 1.59 40.39 11.03
C THR A 156 2.74 40.06 11.95
N ALA A 157 3.71 40.97 11.93
CA ALA A 157 4.58 41.35 13.04
C ALA A 157 5.13 40.20 13.91
N ARG A 158 6.28 39.68 13.48
CA ARG A 158 7.25 39.07 14.41
C ARG A 158 7.61 40.10 15.47
N THR A 159 7.16 39.88 16.70
CA THR A 159 7.71 40.53 17.88
C THR A 159 9.18 40.10 18.01
N PRO A 160 10.15 41.03 18.09
CA PRO A 160 11.54 40.66 18.25
C PRO A 160 11.78 40.25 19.70
N VAL A 161 12.02 38.96 19.95
CA VAL A 161 12.72 38.56 21.17
C VAL A 161 14.22 38.59 20.87
N SER A 162 14.88 39.37 21.69
CA SER A 162 16.26 39.79 21.65
C SER A 162 17.26 38.64 21.56
N ALA A 163 18.31 38.91 20.79
CA ALA A 163 19.49 38.11 20.58
C ALA A 163 20.21 37.71 21.88
N ALA A 164 20.72 36.48 21.87
CA ALA A 164 22.03 36.13 22.44
C ALA A 164 22.59 34.93 21.66
N GLU A 165 23.33 35.23 20.61
CA GLU A 165 24.35 34.32 20.05
C GLU A 165 25.60 34.40 20.96
N PRO A 166 26.45 33.35 21.00
CA PRO A 166 27.60 33.45 20.11
C PRO A 166 28.04 32.14 19.45
N ALA A 167 28.27 32.27 18.14
CA ALA A 167 29.47 31.89 17.40
C ALA A 167 29.77 30.40 17.16
N LEU A 168 29.21 29.94 16.04
CA LEU A 168 29.88 29.19 14.96
C LEU A 168 31.38 28.89 15.11
N ARG A 169 31.71 27.60 14.93
CA ARG A 169 32.89 27.15 14.18
C ARG A 169 32.47 26.09 13.16
N THR A 170 32.84 26.32 11.91
CA THR A 170 32.91 25.38 10.77
C THR A 170 34.04 25.92 9.86
N PRO A 171 34.67 25.17 8.93
CA PRO A 171 34.51 23.78 8.49
C PRO A 171 35.88 23.02 8.54
N GLU A 172 36.15 21.81 8.04
CA GLU A 172 35.81 21.08 6.80
C GLU A 172 36.35 19.60 6.93
N PRO A 173 36.32 18.71 5.91
CA PRO A 173 35.92 17.32 6.03
C PRO A 173 37.10 16.35 5.73
N ALA A 174 36.88 15.05 5.92
CA ALA A 174 37.35 14.01 5.00
C ALA A 174 36.92 12.62 5.50
N ASP A 175 36.33 11.88 4.56
CA ASP A 175 36.32 10.42 4.45
C ASP A 175 35.92 9.58 5.66
N VAL A 176 34.66 9.15 5.66
CA VAL A 176 34.38 7.72 5.43
C VAL A 176 33.14 7.61 4.52
N SER A 177 33.35 7.83 3.22
CA SER A 177 32.46 7.25 2.21
C SER A 177 32.72 5.75 2.19
N GLY A 178 31.82 4.97 2.78
CA GLY A 178 31.94 3.51 2.74
C GLY A 178 31.20 2.75 3.84
N ASN A 179 29.95 3.09 4.17
CA ASN A 179 29.04 2.09 4.77
C ASN A 179 27.54 2.46 4.83
N ALA A 180 27.07 3.49 4.11
CA ALA A 180 25.74 4.07 4.31
C ALA A 180 24.58 3.36 3.57
N ASP A 181 24.73 2.09 3.16
CA ASP A 181 23.81 1.48 2.17
C ASP A 181 23.23 0.13 2.62
N ARG A 182 22.89 -0.02 3.92
CA ARG A 182 22.26 -1.24 4.47
C ARG A 182 21.26 -0.98 5.61
N THR A 183 20.48 0.09 5.57
CA THR A 183 19.55 0.42 6.67
C THR A 183 18.36 -0.54 6.76
N PHE A 184 17.93 -1.15 5.64
CA PHE A 184 16.75 -2.02 5.57
C PHE A 184 17.09 -3.44 5.09
N VAL A 185 18.02 -4.08 5.77
CA VAL A 185 18.51 -5.43 5.42
C VAL A 185 17.39 -6.42 5.15
N TYR A 186 16.33 -6.44 5.97
CA TYR A 186 15.20 -7.36 5.79
C TYR A 186 14.26 -6.95 4.65
N GLY A 187 14.14 -5.65 4.36
CA GLY A 187 13.39 -5.15 3.21
C GLY A 187 14.07 -5.55 1.89
N ASP A 188 15.39 -5.40 1.81
CA ASP A 188 16.18 -5.82 0.64
C ASP A 188 16.10 -7.33 0.40
N VAL A 189 16.07 -8.13 1.48
CA VAL A 189 15.87 -9.58 1.41
C VAL A 189 14.49 -9.93 0.86
N LEU A 190 13.43 -9.23 1.27
CA LEU A 190 12.08 -9.45 0.76
C LEU A 190 11.92 -9.02 -0.69
N LEU A 191 12.55 -7.91 -1.07
CA LEU A 191 12.60 -7.46 -2.46
C LEU A 191 13.30 -8.50 -3.34
N ALA A 192 14.47 -8.99 -2.93
CA ALA A 192 15.18 -10.05 -3.65
C ALA A 192 14.39 -11.36 -3.73
N LEU A 193 13.63 -11.72 -2.68
CA LEU A 193 12.74 -12.88 -2.70
C LEU A 193 11.61 -12.71 -3.72
N THR A 194 11.05 -11.50 -3.80
CA THR A 194 9.98 -11.13 -4.73
C THR A 194 10.46 -11.12 -6.18
N ASP A 195 11.65 -10.57 -6.43
CA ASP A 195 12.30 -10.61 -7.74
C ASP A 195 12.57 -12.05 -8.18
N ARG A 196 13.02 -12.92 -7.27
CA ARG A 196 13.18 -14.35 -7.54
C ARG A 196 11.87 -15.03 -7.87
N LEU A 197 10.78 -14.69 -7.18
CA LEU A 197 9.44 -15.20 -7.46
C LEU A 197 8.98 -14.80 -8.86
N ASN A 198 9.13 -13.53 -9.22
CA ASN A 198 8.79 -13.00 -10.54
C ASN A 198 9.64 -13.60 -11.67
N ALA A 199 10.88 -13.98 -11.36
CA ALA A 199 11.78 -14.63 -12.32
C ALA A 199 11.56 -16.14 -12.46
N THR A 200 10.65 -16.77 -11.69
CA THR A 200 10.40 -18.21 -11.81
C THR A 200 9.70 -18.57 -13.13
N GLU A 201 10.20 -19.60 -13.80
CA GLU A 201 9.61 -20.11 -15.04
C GLU A 201 8.57 -21.23 -14.78
N SER A 202 8.44 -21.68 -13.53
CA SER A 202 7.62 -22.83 -13.14
C SER A 202 6.79 -22.54 -11.88
N PRO A 203 5.50 -22.90 -11.87
CA PRO A 203 4.67 -22.82 -10.67
C PRO A 203 5.20 -23.65 -9.49
N ALA A 204 5.96 -24.72 -9.76
CA ALA A 204 6.58 -25.52 -8.70
C ALA A 204 7.70 -24.77 -7.98
N ASP A 205 8.48 -23.96 -8.72
CA ASP A 205 9.56 -23.14 -8.15
C ASP A 205 8.99 -21.94 -7.39
N ALA A 206 7.91 -21.34 -7.93
CA ALA A 206 7.14 -20.31 -7.23
C ALA A 206 6.57 -20.83 -5.90
N ALA A 207 6.03 -22.05 -5.89
CA ALA A 207 5.52 -22.69 -4.67
C ALA A 207 6.62 -22.94 -3.62
N ALA A 208 7.85 -23.25 -4.05
CA ALA A 208 8.98 -23.42 -3.13
C ALA A 208 9.42 -22.08 -2.49
N LEU A 209 9.31 -20.97 -3.22
CA LEU A 209 9.53 -19.63 -2.66
C LEU A 209 8.40 -19.22 -1.73
N LEU A 210 7.13 -19.49 -2.12
CA LEU A 210 5.96 -19.21 -1.29
C LEU A 210 5.98 -19.99 0.04
N HIS A 211 6.49 -21.23 0.03
CA HIS A 211 6.67 -22.02 1.25
C HIS A 211 7.62 -21.36 2.27
N GLN A 212 8.62 -20.58 1.83
CA GLN A 212 9.49 -19.84 2.77
C GLN A 212 8.74 -18.73 3.52
N ILE A 213 7.61 -18.27 2.98
CA ILE A 213 6.77 -17.25 3.62
C ILE A 213 5.74 -17.92 4.54
N LEU A 214 5.09 -18.99 4.04
CA LEU A 214 3.92 -19.61 4.67
C LEU A 214 4.22 -20.82 5.55
N ASP A 215 5.47 -21.26 5.69
CA ASP A 215 5.78 -22.37 6.60
C ASP A 215 5.32 -22.02 8.04
N PRO A 216 4.49 -22.85 8.68
CA PRO A 216 3.83 -22.49 9.94
C PRO A 216 4.77 -22.50 11.15
N THR A 217 6.04 -22.89 10.98
CA THR A 217 6.99 -23.01 12.10
C THR A 217 8.22 -22.13 11.89
N SER A 218 8.67 -22.00 10.65
CA SER A 218 9.91 -21.32 10.27
C SER A 218 9.69 -20.29 9.17
N GLY A 219 8.47 -20.14 8.69
CA GLY A 219 8.13 -19.19 7.65
C GLY A 219 8.25 -17.75 8.13
N LEU A 220 8.38 -16.85 7.18
CA LEU A 220 8.49 -15.42 7.45
C LEU A 220 7.30 -14.90 8.28
N LEU A 221 6.06 -15.32 7.98
CA LEU A 221 4.88 -14.84 8.71
C LEU A 221 4.96 -15.20 10.20
N GLU A 222 5.35 -16.43 10.52
CA GLU A 222 5.51 -16.84 11.92
C GLU A 222 6.61 -16.03 12.63
N ARG A 223 7.75 -15.81 11.97
CA ARG A 223 8.85 -15.02 12.53
C ARG A 223 8.49 -13.54 12.72
N LEU A 224 7.62 -13.01 11.85
CA LEU A 224 7.09 -11.65 12.01
C LEU A 224 6.07 -11.59 13.15
N SER A 225 5.19 -12.59 13.30
CA SER A 225 4.28 -12.68 14.44
C SER A 225 5.04 -12.71 15.77
N GLU A 226 6.05 -13.57 15.90
CA GLU A 226 6.91 -13.61 17.09
C GLU A 226 7.60 -12.26 17.36
N PHE A 227 8.04 -11.57 16.30
CA PHE A 227 8.65 -10.25 16.43
C PHE A 227 7.67 -9.20 16.96
N PHE A 228 6.44 -9.19 16.44
CA PHE A 228 5.40 -8.26 16.90
C PHE A 228 4.96 -8.55 18.33
N GLU A 229 4.88 -9.82 18.75
CA GLU A 229 4.63 -10.17 20.15
C GLU A 229 5.75 -9.68 21.08
N ALA A 230 7.01 -9.88 20.68
CA ALA A 230 8.14 -9.37 21.45
C ALA A 230 8.13 -7.83 21.54
N ALA A 231 7.74 -7.15 20.46
CA ALA A 231 7.57 -5.70 20.46
C ALA A 231 6.40 -5.25 21.35
N ALA A 232 5.29 -6.00 21.35
CA ALA A 232 4.15 -5.75 22.23
C ALA A 232 4.52 -5.86 23.70
N GLU A 233 5.27 -6.90 24.09
CA GLU A 233 5.78 -7.03 25.45
C GLU A 233 6.71 -5.86 25.80
N LYS A 234 7.54 -5.43 24.85
CA LYS A 234 8.42 -4.28 25.06
C LYS A 234 7.66 -2.96 25.24
N ALA A 235 6.56 -2.75 24.51
CA ALA A 235 5.71 -1.56 24.65
C ALA A 235 5.06 -1.48 26.04
N ARG A 236 4.61 -2.63 26.55
CA ARG A 236 3.98 -2.75 27.86
C ARG A 236 4.91 -2.40 29.03
N GLU A 237 6.24 -2.56 28.87
CA GLU A 237 7.23 -2.17 29.90
C GLU A 237 7.24 -0.67 30.20
N SER A 238 6.66 0.18 29.34
CA SER A 238 6.62 1.62 29.58
C SER A 238 5.71 2.04 30.74
N GLU A 239 4.81 1.15 31.20
CA GLU A 239 3.78 1.40 32.24
C GLU A 239 2.93 2.67 31.99
N GLN A 240 2.84 3.10 30.74
CA GLN A 240 2.03 4.23 30.29
C GLN A 240 0.80 3.71 29.54
N ASP A 241 -0.32 4.44 29.60
CA ASP A 241 -1.56 4.08 28.90
C ASP A 241 -1.32 3.88 27.40
N ASP A 242 -0.59 4.80 26.75
CA ASP A 242 -0.18 4.67 25.33
C ASP A 242 0.62 3.39 25.04
N GLY A 243 1.37 2.88 26.02
CA GLY A 243 2.13 1.64 25.91
C GLY A 243 1.26 0.39 25.97
N PHE A 244 0.11 0.46 26.66
CA PHE A 244 -0.88 -0.61 26.69
C PHE A 244 -1.69 -0.64 25.39
N ASP A 245 -2.08 0.52 24.85
CA ASP A 245 -2.75 0.59 23.55
C ASP A 245 -1.85 0.03 22.45
N LEU A 246 -0.59 0.46 22.40
CA LEU A 246 0.39 -0.07 21.45
C LEU A 246 0.67 -1.58 21.66
N HIS A 247 0.64 -2.08 22.89
CA HIS A 247 0.74 -3.52 23.15
C HIS A 247 -0.42 -4.29 22.50
N TYR A 248 -1.65 -3.79 22.61
CA TYR A 248 -2.81 -4.42 21.99
C TYR A 248 -2.73 -4.39 20.46
N ASP A 249 -2.36 -3.26 19.87
CA ASP A 249 -2.19 -3.13 18.41
C ASP A 249 -1.16 -4.11 17.86
N LEU A 250 -0.02 -4.27 18.56
CA LEU A 250 1.05 -5.17 18.14
C LEU A 250 0.68 -6.66 18.34
N GLN A 251 -0.07 -6.99 19.40
CA GLN A 251 -0.63 -8.34 19.59
C GLN A 251 -1.65 -8.68 18.51
N ASP A 252 -2.52 -7.74 18.15
CA ASP A 252 -3.52 -7.92 17.09
C ASP A 252 -2.86 -8.11 15.71
N ALA A 253 -1.81 -7.34 15.42
CA ALA A 253 -0.99 -7.53 14.22
C ALA A 253 -0.35 -8.93 14.17
N ALA A 254 0.21 -9.42 15.29
CA ALA A 254 0.78 -10.76 15.36
C ALA A 254 -0.27 -11.87 15.12
N ALA A 255 -1.46 -11.70 15.69
CA ALA A 255 -2.59 -12.62 15.50
C ALA A 255 -3.09 -12.62 14.04
N THR A 256 -3.17 -11.44 13.42
CA THR A 256 -3.57 -11.28 12.01
C THR A 256 -2.60 -11.98 11.07
N LEU A 257 -1.29 -11.87 11.32
CA LEU A 257 -0.27 -12.56 10.53
C LEU A 257 -0.37 -14.09 10.62
N ARG A 258 -0.69 -14.63 11.79
CA ARG A 258 -0.93 -16.08 11.94
C ARG A 258 -2.20 -16.53 11.24
N SER A 259 -3.29 -15.78 11.41
CA SER A 259 -4.55 -16.04 10.69
C SER A 259 -4.34 -16.03 9.18
N LEU A 260 -3.57 -15.07 8.65
CA LEU A 260 -3.21 -15.02 7.23
C LEU A 260 -2.43 -16.26 6.78
N GLY A 261 -1.48 -16.73 7.60
CA GLY A 261 -0.74 -17.97 7.34
C GLY A 261 -1.67 -19.19 7.30
N GLU A 262 -2.63 -19.27 8.23
CA GLU A 262 -3.67 -20.30 8.26
C GLU A 262 -4.57 -20.23 7.03
N ASP A 263 -5.05 -19.06 6.63
CA ASP A 263 -5.91 -18.92 5.44
C ASP A 263 -5.18 -19.36 4.16
N LEU A 264 -3.88 -19.06 4.07
CA LEU A 264 -3.05 -19.37 2.92
C LEU A 264 -2.37 -20.74 2.98
N HIS A 265 -2.61 -21.56 4.01
CA HIS A 265 -1.91 -22.85 4.20
C HIS A 265 -1.98 -23.80 2.98
N THR A 266 -3.07 -23.74 2.19
CA THR A 266 -3.22 -24.56 0.98
C THR A 266 -2.63 -23.93 -0.29
N ALA A 267 -2.23 -22.66 -0.26
CA ALA A 267 -1.79 -21.93 -1.43
C ALA A 267 -0.55 -22.54 -2.08
N VAL A 268 0.40 -23.06 -1.27
CA VAL A 268 1.60 -23.75 -1.77
C VAL A 268 1.22 -24.98 -2.58
N ASP A 269 0.33 -25.82 -2.08
CA ASP A 269 -0.08 -27.05 -2.78
C ASP A 269 -0.94 -26.76 -4.01
N ARG A 270 -1.79 -25.73 -3.95
CA ARG A 270 -2.52 -25.22 -5.12
C ARG A 270 -1.56 -24.73 -6.20
N MET A 271 -0.53 -23.98 -5.82
CA MET A 271 0.47 -23.46 -6.76
C MET A 271 1.31 -24.58 -7.39
N ARG A 272 1.66 -25.63 -6.63
CA ARG A 272 2.28 -26.85 -7.18
C ARG A 272 1.37 -27.56 -8.19
N ALA A 273 0.07 -27.61 -7.93
CA ALA A 273 -0.91 -28.23 -8.81
C ALA A 273 -1.09 -27.49 -10.16
N LEU A 274 -0.66 -26.23 -10.25
CA LEU A 274 -0.65 -25.47 -11.52
C LEU A 274 0.48 -25.89 -12.47
N ALA A 275 1.50 -26.59 -11.99
CA ALA A 275 2.56 -27.10 -12.85
C ALA A 275 1.95 -28.10 -13.86
N PRO A 276 2.28 -28.00 -15.16
CA PRO A 276 1.71 -28.87 -16.16
C PRO A 276 2.03 -30.32 -15.79
N ALA A 277 0.98 -31.14 -15.66
CA ALA A 277 1.13 -32.56 -15.41
C ALA A 277 2.16 -33.09 -16.41
N ARG A 278 3.32 -33.52 -15.88
CA ARG A 278 4.43 -34.07 -16.65
C ARG A 278 3.78 -34.99 -17.67
N ARG A 279 3.83 -34.64 -18.96
CA ARG A 279 3.42 -35.56 -20.01
C ARG A 279 4.36 -36.74 -19.83
N THR A 280 3.91 -37.76 -19.10
CA THR A 280 4.47 -39.08 -19.19
C THR A 280 4.25 -39.45 -20.64
N THR A 281 5.25 -39.16 -21.46
CA THR A 281 5.55 -39.96 -22.64
C THR A 281 5.61 -41.37 -22.09
N ARG A 282 4.46 -42.06 -22.18
CA ARG A 282 4.39 -43.50 -22.14
C ARG A 282 5.21 -43.94 -23.33
N ALA A 283 6.52 -44.00 -23.15
CA ALA A 283 7.44 -44.64 -24.06
C ALA A 283 6.82 -46.01 -24.35
N GLY A 284 6.54 -46.25 -25.63
CA GLY A 284 5.76 -47.38 -26.09
C GLY A 284 6.27 -48.68 -25.46
N LEU A 285 5.44 -49.29 -24.63
CA LEU A 285 5.50 -50.73 -24.47
C LEU A 285 5.06 -51.32 -25.82
N PRO A 286 5.85 -52.22 -26.44
CA PRO A 286 5.40 -52.94 -27.63
C PRO A 286 4.11 -53.69 -27.30
N PRO A 287 3.16 -53.81 -28.24
CA PRO A 287 1.94 -54.55 -28.02
C PRO A 287 2.30 -56.02 -27.73
N GLY A 288 2.09 -56.43 -26.47
CA GLY A 288 2.04 -57.85 -26.12
C GLY A 288 0.88 -58.51 -26.88
N PRO A 289 1.03 -59.79 -27.27
CA PRO A 289 0.06 -60.47 -28.12
C PRO A 289 -1.30 -60.57 -27.43
N SER A 290 -2.35 -60.13 -28.13
CA SER A 290 -3.74 -60.29 -27.72
C SER A 290 -4.06 -61.76 -27.38
N PRO A 291 -4.81 -62.05 -26.30
CA PRO A 291 -5.37 -63.37 -26.08
C PRO A 291 -6.46 -63.60 -27.13
N GLY A 292 -6.27 -64.59 -28.00
CA GLY A 292 -7.30 -65.06 -28.92
C GLY A 292 -8.51 -65.65 -28.17
N PRO A 293 -9.70 -65.70 -28.80
CA PRO A 293 -10.91 -66.21 -28.17
C PRO A 293 -10.81 -67.71 -27.86
N PRO A 294 -11.52 -68.21 -26.83
CA PRO A 294 -11.45 -69.61 -26.45
C PRO A 294 -12.12 -70.48 -27.52
N THR A 295 -11.31 -71.30 -28.20
CA THR A 295 -11.84 -72.36 -29.07
C THR A 295 -12.08 -73.59 -28.19
N ALA A 296 -13.35 -73.89 -27.92
CA ALA A 296 -13.77 -75.09 -27.23
C ALA A 296 -13.35 -76.33 -28.04
N THR A 297 -12.41 -77.11 -27.49
CA THR A 297 -11.98 -78.38 -28.08
C THR A 297 -12.80 -79.51 -27.47
N ILE A 298 -13.49 -80.26 -28.33
CA ILE A 298 -14.32 -81.43 -28.05
C ILE A 298 -13.44 -82.58 -27.53
N PRO A 299 -13.82 -83.33 -26.48
CA PRO A 299 -13.08 -84.50 -26.04
C PRO A 299 -13.69 -85.80 -26.60
N VAL A 300 -12.88 -86.62 -27.27
CA VAL A 300 -13.17 -88.06 -27.49
C VAL A 300 -11.83 -88.85 -27.67
N PRO A 301 -11.80 -90.19 -27.56
CA PRO A 301 -11.49 -90.93 -26.33
C PRO A 301 -10.30 -91.92 -26.49
N GLY A 302 -9.89 -92.60 -25.41
CA GLY A 302 -9.11 -93.85 -25.48
C GLY A 302 -7.94 -93.89 -24.48
N ARG A 303 -8.08 -94.51 -23.31
CA ARG A 303 -7.94 -95.96 -23.02
C ARG A 303 -6.47 -96.43 -23.00
N THR A 304 -5.93 -96.66 -21.81
CA THR A 304 -5.37 -97.94 -21.30
C THR A 304 -4.44 -97.70 -20.10
N ARG A 305 -4.77 -98.30 -18.95
CA ARG A 305 -4.14 -99.56 -18.52
C ARG A 305 -5.07 -100.30 -17.57
#